data_AF-A0A0R1MBQ9-F1
#
_entry.id   AF-A0A0R1MBQ9-F1
#
_cell.length_a   1.000
_cell.length_b   1.000
_cell.length_c   1.000
_cell.angle_alpha   90.00
_cell.angle_beta   90.00
_cell.angle_gamma   90.00
#
_symmetry.space_group_name_H-M   'P 1'
#
loop_
_entity.id
_entity.type
_entity.pdbx_description
1 polymer ?
#
loop_
_entity_poly.entity_id
_entity_poly.type
_entity_poly.pdbx_seq_one_letter_code
_entity_poly.pdbx_strand_id
1 'polypeptide(L)'
;MEKTAAFLLRIPQDLKKGLEKRAAEQNQSVNGLLQTMIVRELAKQDDQVTDDSLENRQFIGQTLTGSQVDSENGLVQVKGIFYRYLIESNLKFDPAKDYIVIEANGNILTLRPIVR
;
A
#
# COMPACT_ATOMS: atom_id res chain seq x y z
N MET A 1 7.05 -17.04 0.46
CA MET A 1 7.03 -15.99 1.49
C MET A 1 8.02 -14.92 1.07
N GLU A 2 7.54 -13.81 0.49
CA GLU A 2 8.42 -12.67 0.21
C GLU A 2 8.81 -12.00 1.53
N LYS A 3 10.12 -11.80 1.72
CA LYS A 3 10.67 -11.15 2.91
C LYS A 3 10.77 -9.65 2.63
N THR A 4 9.91 -8.85 3.25
CA THR A 4 10.05 -7.40 3.24
C THR A 4 11.17 -6.96 4.18
N ALA A 5 12.02 -6.07 3.69
CA ALA A 5 13.13 -5.47 4.45
C ALA A 5 12.92 -3.96 4.53
N ALA A 6 13.19 -3.38 5.70
CA ALA A 6 13.15 -1.94 5.93
C ALA A 6 14.55 -1.41 6.21
N PHE A 7 14.86 -0.21 5.69
CA PHE A 7 16.13 0.46 5.94
C PHE A 7 15.92 1.98 6.08
N LEU A 8 16.79 2.63 6.85
CA LEU A 8 16.76 4.08 7.01
C LEU A 8 17.52 4.73 5.85
N LEU A 9 16.80 5.47 5.00
CA LEU A 9 17.39 6.25 3.91
C LEU A 9 17.55 7.72 4.32
N ARG A 10 18.79 8.17 4.51
CA ARG A 10 19.09 9.59 4.78
C ARG A 10 19.30 10.32 3.45
N ILE A 11 18.47 11.32 3.17
CA ILE A 11 18.53 12.14 1.95
C ILE A 11 18.43 13.63 2.28
N PRO A 12 18.93 14.52 1.40
CA PRO A 12 18.71 15.95 1.52
C PRO A 12 17.21 16.29 1.59
N GLN A 13 16.86 17.30 2.37
CA GLN A 13 15.47 17.69 2.61
C GLN A 13 14.75 18.12 1.31
N ASP A 14 15.45 18.75 0.39
CA ASP A 14 14.87 19.18 -0.88
C ASP A 14 14.55 18.00 -1.80
N LEU A 15 15.35 16.93 -1.73
CA LEU A 15 15.06 15.68 -2.44
C LEU A 15 13.80 15.02 -1.89
N LYS A 16 13.63 15.00 -0.56
CA LYS A 16 12.40 14.51 0.09
C LYS A 16 11.18 15.28 -0.40
N LYS A 17 11.23 16.61 -0.43
CA LYS A 17 10.13 17.45 -0.92
C LYS A 17 9.80 17.16 -2.39
N GLY A 18 10.82 16.97 -3.23
CA GLY A 18 10.63 16.61 -4.63
C GLY A 18 9.92 15.25 -4.80
N LEU A 19 10.32 14.26 -4.00
CA LEU A 19 9.69 12.95 -3.98
C LEU A 19 8.23 13.02 -3.50
N GLU A 20 7.95 13.78 -2.44
CA GLU A 20 6.59 13.99 -1.93
C GLU A 20 5.67 14.63 -2.96
N LYS A 21 6.14 15.67 -3.65
CA LYS A 21 5.39 16.34 -4.72
C LYS A 21 5.07 15.37 -5.85
N ARG A 22 6.07 14.63 -6.32
CA ARG A 22 5.93 13.69 -7.45
C ARG A 22 5.09 12.46 -7.09
N ALA A 23 5.08 12.05 -5.82
CA ALA A 23 4.22 11.01 -5.31
C ALA A 23 2.76 11.48 -5.26
N ALA A 24 2.52 12.71 -4.80
CA ALA A 24 1.20 13.34 -4.80
C ALA A 24 0.62 13.49 -6.22
N GLU A 25 1.43 13.92 -7.19
CA GLU A 25 1.02 14.02 -8.61
C GLU A 25 0.57 12.68 -9.21
N GLN A 26 1.10 11.56 -8.69
CA GLN A 26 0.82 10.21 -9.18
C GLN A 26 -0.15 9.43 -8.29
N ASN A 27 -0.73 10.06 -7.26
CA ASN A 27 -1.55 9.39 -6.24
C ASN A 27 -0.87 8.17 -5.60
N GLN A 28 0.44 8.25 -5.37
CA GLN A 28 1.25 7.19 -4.77
C GLN A 28 1.84 7.66 -3.43
N SER A 29 2.19 6.71 -2.55
CA SER A 29 3.03 7.01 -1.39
C SER A 29 4.48 7.24 -1.83
N VAL A 30 5.27 7.97 -1.04
CA VAL A 30 6.71 8.15 -1.30
C VAL A 30 7.42 6.79 -1.37
N ASN A 31 7.04 5.85 -0.50
CA ASN A 31 7.63 4.51 -0.51
C ASN A 31 7.25 3.73 -1.77
N GLY A 32 6.00 3.78 -2.22
CA GLY A 32 5.54 3.14 -3.45
C GLY A 32 6.18 3.76 -4.71
N LEU A 33 6.33 5.09 -4.72
CA LEU A 33 7.09 5.79 -5.77
C LEU A 33 8.56 5.33 -5.78
N LEU A 34 9.20 5.26 -4.60
CA LEU A 34 10.58 4.81 -4.48
C LEU A 34 10.76 3.36 -4.91
N GLN A 35 9.86 2.46 -4.50
CA GLN A 35 9.86 1.06 -4.95
C GLN A 35 9.72 0.99 -6.47
N THR A 36 8.77 1.73 -7.06
CA THR A 36 8.59 1.79 -8.52
C THR A 36 9.84 2.30 -9.23
N MET A 37 10.48 3.35 -8.69
CA MET A 37 11.73 3.89 -9.23
C MET A 37 12.88 2.91 -9.11
N ILE A 38 13.05 2.25 -7.97
CA ILE A 38 14.09 1.26 -7.71
C ILE A 38 13.90 0.04 -8.60
N VAL A 39 12.68 -0.52 -8.67
CA VAL A 39 12.37 -1.64 -9.56
C VAL A 39 12.62 -1.24 -11.01
N ARG A 40 12.16 -0.06 -11.45
CA ARG A 40 12.41 0.40 -12.83
C ARG A 40 13.91 0.54 -13.12
N GLU A 41 14.70 1.04 -12.18
CA GLU A 41 16.13 1.26 -12.38
C GLU A 41 16.92 -0.06 -12.33
N LEU A 42 16.54 -0.99 -11.45
CA LEU A 42 17.12 -2.33 -11.38
C LEU A 42 16.65 -3.24 -12.53
N ALA A 43 15.41 -3.11 -13.01
CA ALA A 43 14.89 -3.88 -14.14
C ALA A 43 15.49 -3.42 -15.49
N LYS A 44 16.00 -2.18 -15.58
CA LYS A 44 16.88 -1.81 -16.71
C LYS A 44 18.23 -2.52 -16.66
N GLN A 45 18.62 -3.06 -15.51
CA GLN A 45 19.85 -3.85 -15.33
C GLN A 45 19.61 -5.36 -15.44
N ASP A 46 18.39 -5.86 -15.22
CA ASP A 46 18.02 -7.28 -15.32
C ASP A 46 16.60 -7.50 -15.85
N ASP A 47 16.47 -8.25 -16.95
CA ASP A 47 15.25 -8.61 -17.70
C ASP A 47 14.22 -9.50 -16.93
N GLN A 48 14.16 -9.47 -15.60
CA GLN A 48 13.41 -10.45 -14.79
C GLN A 48 12.74 -9.84 -13.54
N VAL A 49 11.72 -8.99 -13.71
CA VAL A 49 10.71 -8.77 -12.64
C VAL A 49 9.30 -8.78 -13.24
N THR A 50 8.74 -9.98 -13.37
CA THR A 50 7.32 -10.25 -13.63
C THR A 50 6.88 -11.13 -12.46
N ASP A 51 5.89 -10.76 -11.64
CA ASP A 51 4.51 -11.21 -11.81
C ASP A 51 3.64 -10.74 -10.61
N ASP A 52 2.87 -9.64 -10.72
CA ASP A 52 2.05 -9.16 -9.57
C ASP A 52 0.70 -8.51 -9.97
N SER A 53 0.16 -8.81 -11.17
CA SER A 53 -0.74 -7.86 -11.86
C SER A 53 -2.20 -8.24 -12.12
N LEU A 54 -2.71 -9.39 -11.65
CA LEU A 54 -4.12 -9.75 -11.88
C LEU A 54 -4.96 -9.85 -10.59
N GLU A 55 -4.47 -10.52 -9.55
CA GLU A 55 -5.22 -10.69 -8.31
C GLU A 55 -5.35 -9.36 -7.53
N ASN A 56 -4.24 -8.60 -7.42
CA ASN A 56 -4.18 -7.31 -6.73
C ASN A 56 -5.14 -6.25 -7.32
N ARG A 57 -5.47 -6.34 -8.61
CA ARG A 57 -6.40 -5.41 -9.27
C ARG A 57 -7.87 -5.68 -8.93
N GLN A 58 -8.22 -6.87 -8.44
CA GLN A 58 -9.61 -7.22 -8.16
C GLN A 58 -10.14 -6.60 -6.86
N PHE A 59 -9.25 -6.13 -5.97
CA PHE A 59 -9.61 -5.64 -4.64
C PHE A 59 -9.71 -4.11 -4.56
N ILE A 60 -8.99 -3.39 -5.42
CA ILE A 60 -9.01 -1.92 -5.43
C ILE A 60 -10.42 -1.41 -5.71
N GLY A 61 -10.88 -0.49 -4.87
CA GLY A 61 -12.22 0.11 -4.93
C GLY A 61 -13.29 -0.65 -4.13
N GLN A 62 -12.99 -1.84 -3.59
CA GLN A 62 -13.94 -2.54 -2.72
C GLN A 62 -14.10 -1.80 -1.38
N THR A 63 -15.35 -1.68 -0.93
CA THR A 63 -15.69 -1.19 0.40
C THR A 63 -15.74 -2.35 1.39
N LEU A 64 -15.18 -2.12 2.57
CA LEU A 64 -15.08 -3.06 3.67
C LEU A 64 -15.69 -2.39 4.91
N THR A 65 -16.52 -3.12 5.64
CA THR A 65 -17.04 -2.66 6.92
C THR A 65 -16.01 -2.86 8.03
N GLY A 66 -16.06 -2.05 9.08
CA GLY A 66 -15.17 -2.21 10.24
C GLY A 66 -15.21 -3.60 10.88
N SER A 67 -16.34 -4.33 10.77
CA SER A 67 -16.48 -5.72 11.22
C SER A 67 -15.64 -6.75 10.46
N GLN A 68 -15.15 -6.40 9.26
CA GLN A 68 -14.27 -7.27 8.46
C GLN A 68 -12.80 -7.08 8.85
N VAL A 69 -12.49 -6.13 9.72
CA VAL A 69 -11.14 -5.78 10.14
C VAL A 69 -10.90 -6.33 11.54
N ASP A 70 -9.94 -7.24 11.64
CA ASP A 70 -9.38 -7.70 12.90
C ASP A 70 -8.18 -6.80 13.25
N SER A 71 -8.47 -5.74 14.01
CA SER A 71 -7.45 -4.77 14.41
C SER A 71 -6.47 -5.30 15.47
N GLU A 72 -6.81 -6.36 16.18
CA GLU A 72 -5.91 -6.97 17.17
C GLU A 72 -4.79 -7.73 16.47
N ASN A 73 -5.12 -8.43 15.38
CA ASN A 73 -4.15 -9.18 14.59
C ASN A 73 -3.61 -8.42 13.37
N GLY A 74 -4.14 -7.23 13.08
CA GLY A 74 -3.74 -6.40 11.95
C GLY A 74 -4.16 -7.00 10.60
N LEU A 75 -5.32 -7.66 10.57
CA LEU A 75 -5.85 -8.39 9.42
C LEU A 75 -7.18 -7.83 8.94
N VAL A 76 -7.48 -8.02 7.67
CA VAL A 76 -8.78 -7.71 7.07
C VAL A 76 -9.21 -8.86 6.17
N GLN A 77 -10.50 -9.21 6.25
CA GLN A 77 -11.06 -10.28 5.44
C GLN A 77 -11.72 -9.72 4.18
N VAL A 78 -11.21 -10.13 3.02
CA VAL A 78 -11.76 -9.78 1.70
C VAL A 78 -12.07 -11.06 0.94
N LYS A 79 -13.33 -11.26 0.58
CA LYS A 79 -13.82 -12.45 -0.14
C LYS A 79 -13.40 -13.80 0.50
N GLY A 80 -13.35 -13.85 1.83
CA GLY A 80 -12.98 -15.07 2.56
C GLY A 80 -11.48 -15.26 2.78
N ILE A 81 -10.62 -14.40 2.23
CA ILE A 81 -9.17 -14.45 2.40
C ILE A 81 -8.73 -13.33 3.36
N PHE A 82 -7.77 -13.63 4.24
CA PHE A 82 -7.22 -12.66 5.18
C PHE A 82 -5.95 -12.01 4.64
N TYR A 83 -5.95 -10.68 4.62
CA TYR A 83 -4.83 -9.84 4.22
C TYR A 83 -4.36 -9.01 5.40
N ARG A 84 -3.10 -8.59 5.41
CA ARG A 84 -2.65 -7.52 6.32
C ARG A 84 -3.21 -6.20 5.82
N TYR A 85 -3.46 -5.27 6.73
CA TYR A 85 -3.95 -3.94 6.34
C TYR A 85 -3.13 -2.80 6.93
N LEU A 86 -3.15 -1.68 6.21
CA LEU A 86 -2.67 -0.38 6.67
C LEU A 86 -3.79 0.63 6.52
N ILE A 87 -3.96 1.53 7.49
CA ILE A 87 -4.84 2.69 7.31
C ILE A 87 -4.01 3.83 6.71
N GLU A 88 -4.55 4.45 5.66
CA GLU A 88 -3.94 5.62 5.03
C GLU A 88 -3.64 6.71 6.07
N SER A 89 -2.53 7.43 5.86
CA SER A 89 -2.05 8.48 6.77
C SER A 89 -1.71 8.00 8.18
N ASN A 90 -1.55 6.68 8.38
CA ASN A 90 -1.21 6.07 9.67
C ASN A 90 -2.24 6.40 10.77
N LEU A 91 -3.49 6.64 10.37
CA LEU A 91 -4.59 6.88 11.30
C LEU A 91 -4.87 5.60 12.11
N LYS A 92 -5.41 5.79 13.32
CA LYS A 92 -5.92 4.65 14.08
C LYS A 92 -7.14 4.05 13.36
N PHE A 93 -7.21 2.74 13.35
CA PHE A 93 -8.41 2.03 12.95
C PHE A 93 -9.59 2.42 13.85
N ASP A 94 -10.73 2.67 13.23
CA ASP A 94 -12.02 2.98 13.83
C ASP A 94 -13.06 1.95 13.34
N PRO A 95 -13.60 1.09 14.23
CA PRO A 95 -14.55 0.04 13.85
C PRO A 95 -15.92 0.58 13.43
N ALA A 96 -16.24 1.84 13.71
CA ALA A 96 -17.50 2.46 13.33
C ALA A 96 -17.48 3.02 11.89
N LYS A 97 -16.33 2.95 11.20
CA LYS A 97 -16.16 3.45 9.83
C LYS A 97 -16.10 2.34 8.81
N ASP A 98 -16.57 2.66 7.62
CA ASP A 98 -16.32 1.88 6.43
C ASP A 98 -14.99 2.31 5.81
N TYR A 99 -14.34 1.38 5.12
CA TYR A 99 -13.05 1.60 4.48
C TYR A 99 -13.12 1.20 3.02
N ILE A 100 -12.37 1.90 2.16
CA ILE A 100 -12.17 1.51 0.78
C ILE A 100 -10.73 1.03 0.58
N VAL A 101 -10.56 -0.09 -0.13
CA VAL A 101 -9.24 -0.57 -0.54
C VAL A 101 -8.73 0.36 -1.65
N ILE A 102 -7.61 1.03 -1.41
CA ILE A 102 -7.01 1.96 -2.38
C ILE A 102 -5.75 1.40 -3.05
N GLU A 103 -5.13 0.39 -2.43
CA GLU A 103 -3.91 -0.23 -2.92
C GLU A 103 -3.86 -1.69 -2.45
N ALA A 104 -3.32 -2.56 -3.30
CA ALA A 104 -2.98 -3.94 -2.96
C ALA A 104 -1.56 -4.21 -3.45
N ASN A 105 -0.67 -4.54 -2.51
CA ASN A 105 0.72 -4.88 -2.78
C ASN A 105 1.00 -6.23 -2.10
N GLY A 106 0.96 -7.30 -2.90
CA GLY A 106 0.99 -8.67 -2.39
C GLY A 106 -0.09 -8.94 -1.33
N ASN A 107 0.34 -9.28 -0.11
CA ASN A 107 -0.57 -9.63 1.00
C ASN A 107 -0.98 -8.43 1.88
N ILE A 108 -0.73 -7.19 1.45
CA ILE A 108 -1.06 -5.98 2.20
C ILE A 108 -2.06 -5.14 1.41
N LEU A 109 -3.16 -4.77 2.07
CA LEU A 109 -4.17 -3.85 1.56
C LEU A 109 -4.06 -2.50 2.27
N THR A 110 -3.98 -1.42 1.50
CA THR A 110 -4.10 -0.07 2.05
C THR A 110 -5.56 0.34 2.04
N LEU A 111 -6.07 0.71 3.22
CA LEU A 111 -7.45 1.07 3.47
C LEU A 111 -7.56 2.57 3.73
N ARG A 112 -8.51 3.23 3.08
CA ARG A 112 -8.88 4.62 3.36
C ARG A 112 -10.24 4.66 4.04
N PRO A 113 -10.38 5.35 5.18
CA PRO A 113 -11.70 5.53 5.81
C PRO A 113 -12.60 6.35 4.89
N ILE A 114 -13.83 5.89 4.71
CA ILE A 114 -14.87 6.62 3.99
C ILE A 114 -15.47 7.64 4.97
N VAL A 115 -15.30 8.92 4.68
CA VAL A 115 -15.96 10.00 5.41
C VAL A 115 -17.30 10.22 4.75
N ARG A 116 -18.40 9.92 5.46
CA ARG A 116 -19.75 10.35 5.08
C ARG A 116 -20.03 11.72 5.66
#